data_AF-A0A317CDQ4-F1
#
_entry.id   AF-A0A317CDQ4-F1
#
_cell.length_a   1.000
_cell.length_b   1.000
_cell.length_c   1.000
_cell.angle_alpha   90.00
_cell.angle_beta   90.00
_cell.angle_gamma   90.00
#
_symmetry.space_group_name_H-M   'P 1'
#
loop_
_entity.id
_entity.type
_entity.pdbx_description
1 polymer ?
#
loop_
_entity_poly.entity_id
_entity_poly.type
_entity_poly.pdbx_seq_one_letter_code
_entity_poly.pdbx_strand_id
1 'polypeptide(L)'
;MNDSTLQPNSTSWLLFVRLTFGISIAAMAAFIFFMEGNLLMRGYLALNSLFLISSTIMMSKTMRDEHEAQSLIHKISEAKTNKILKEYTD
;
A
#
# COMPACT_ATOMS: atom_id res chain seq x y z
N MET A 1 8.58 18.35 18.76
CA MET A 1 7.56 17.59 18.01
C MET A 1 8.02 17.53 16.57
N ASN A 2 8.58 16.41 16.14
CA ASN A 2 8.95 16.24 14.73
C ASN A 2 7.67 15.89 13.99
N ASP A 3 6.95 16.91 13.53
CA ASP A 3 5.93 16.72 12.50
C ASP A 3 6.66 16.10 11.32
N SER A 4 6.59 14.77 11.22
CA SER A 4 6.92 14.04 10.00
C SER A 4 5.96 14.56 8.95
N THR A 5 6.33 15.67 8.33
CA THR A 5 5.64 16.24 7.18
C THR A 5 5.50 15.08 6.20
N LEU A 6 4.27 14.58 6.07
CA LEU A 6 3.91 13.61 5.05
C LEU A 6 4.06 14.36 3.73
N GLN A 7 5.30 14.48 3.26
CA GLN A 7 5.58 15.15 2.01
C GLN A 7 4.93 14.30 0.93
N PRO A 8 3.96 14.86 0.18
CA PRO A 8 3.36 14.12 -0.91
C PRO A 8 4.46 13.77 -1.90
N ASN A 9 4.44 12.53 -2.39
CA ASN A 9 5.35 12.11 -3.43
C ASN A 9 5.23 13.04 -4.65
N SER A 10 6.37 13.35 -5.29
CA SER A 10 6.38 14.13 -6.53
C SER A 10 5.50 13.49 -7.61
N THR A 11 4.82 14.31 -8.41
CA THR A 11 3.96 13.84 -9.52
C THR A 11 4.71 12.93 -10.48
N SER A 12 5.99 13.21 -10.75
CA SER A 12 6.84 12.37 -11.61
C SER A 12 7.07 10.97 -11.02
N TRP A 13 7.25 10.88 -9.70
CA TRP A 13 7.41 9.60 -9.02
C TRP A 13 6.12 8.78 -9.06
N LEU A 14 4.97 9.42 -8.81
CA LEU A 14 3.68 8.75 -8.87
C LEU A 14 3.38 8.22 -10.28
N LEU A 15 3.73 8.98 -11.32
CA LEU A 15 3.61 8.54 -12.71
C LEU A 15 4.51 7.34 -12.99
N PHE A 16 5.78 7.39 -12.57
CA PHE A 16 6.73 6.29 -12.74
C PHE A 16 6.23 4.99 -12.12
N VAL A 17 5.75 5.04 -10.87
CA VAL A 17 5.19 3.87 -10.16
C VAL A 17 3.98 3.29 -10.89
N ARG A 18 3.09 4.14 -11.41
CA ARG A 18 1.91 3.69 -12.17
C ARG A 18 2.30 3.04 -13.50
N LEU A 19 3.27 3.61 -14.20
CA LEU A 19 3.76 3.09 -15.47
C LEU A 19 4.48 1.76 -15.29
N THR A 20 5.39 1.64 -14.32
CA THR A 20 6.12 0.38 -14.09
C THR A 20 5.17 -0.74 -13.68
N PHE A 21 4.21 -0.46 -12.81
CA PHE A 21 3.18 -1.44 -12.45
C PHE A 21 2.34 -1.89 -13.66
N GLY A 22 1.91 -0.95 -14.51
CA GLY A 22 1.19 -1.26 -15.75
C GLY A 22 2.02 -2.11 -16.72
N ILE A 23 3.31 -1.77 -16.89
CA ILE A 23 4.25 -2.53 -17.73
C ILE A 23 4.45 -3.95 -17.16
N SER A 24 4.57 -4.11 -15.85
CA SER A 24 4.71 -5.44 -15.22
C SER A 24 3.48 -6.32 -15.45
N ILE A 25 2.26 -5.77 -15.34
CA ILE A 25 1.03 -6.51 -15.64
C ILE A 25 1.00 -6.91 -17.12
N ALA A 26 1.31 -5.98 -18.02
CA ALA A 26 1.35 -6.26 -19.46
C ALA A 26 2.38 -7.33 -19.81
N ALA A 27 3.57 -7.28 -19.20
CA ALA A 27 4.62 -8.28 -19.38
C ALA A 27 4.18 -9.67 -18.89
N MET A 28 3.52 -9.75 -17.73
CA MET A 28 2.97 -11.01 -17.23
C MET A 28 1.87 -11.57 -18.13
N ALA A 29 0.96 -10.72 -18.61
CA ALA A 29 -0.08 -11.12 -19.55
C ALA A 29 0.50 -11.62 -20.87
N ALA A 30 1.50 -10.92 -21.41
CA ALA A 30 2.23 -11.35 -22.61
C ALA A 30 2.95 -12.68 -22.38
N PHE A 31 3.59 -12.89 -21.23
CA PHE A 31 4.21 -14.16 -20.87
C PHE A 31 3.20 -15.31 -20.90
N ILE A 32 2.04 -15.16 -20.26
CA ILE A 32 0.97 -16.17 -20.29
C ILE A 32 0.44 -16.38 -21.72
N PHE A 33 0.42 -15.33 -22.56
CA PHE A 33 -0.03 -15.40 -23.95
C PHE A 33 0.95 -16.17 -24.87
N PHE A 34 2.25 -15.95 -24.71
CA PHE A 34 3.28 -16.60 -25.54
C PHE A 34 3.73 -17.97 -25.00
N MET A 35 3.41 -18.30 -23.74
CA MET A 35 3.75 -19.59 -23.17
C MET A 35 3.01 -20.74 -23.88
N GLU A 36 3.77 -21.71 -24.37
CA GLU A 36 3.25 -22.97 -24.90
C GLU A 36 2.80 -23.87 -23.74
N GLY A 37 1.53 -24.28 -23.74
CA GLY A 37 0.97 -25.13 -22.70
C GLY A 37 -0.54 -25.34 -22.85
N ASN A 38 -1.07 -26.32 -22.11
CA ASN A 38 -2.50 -26.57 -22.07
C ASN A 38 -3.26 -25.35 -21.50
N LEU A 39 -4.46 -25.10 -22.01
CA LEU A 39 -5.33 -24.01 -21.55
C LEU A 39 -5.53 -24.00 -20.03
N LEU A 40 -5.63 -25.19 -19.41
CA LEU A 40 -5.77 -25.32 -17.96
C LEU A 40 -4.53 -24.78 -17.23
N MET A 41 -3.32 -25.12 -17.68
CA MET A 41 -2.07 -24.63 -17.08
C MET A 41 -1.98 -23.10 -17.16
N ARG A 42 -2.30 -22.54 -18.32
CA ARG A 42 -2.32 -21.08 -18.55
C ARG A 42 -3.35 -20.40 -17.66
N GLY A 43 -4.53 -21.01 -17.49
CA GLY A 43 -5.57 -20.56 -16.57
C GLY A 43 -5.11 -20.55 -15.11
N TYR A 44 -4.49 -21.63 -14.63
CA TYR A 44 -3.96 -21.69 -13.27
C TYR A 44 -2.91 -20.60 -13.02
N LEU A 45 -1.99 -20.38 -13.96
CA LEU A 45 -0.95 -19.36 -13.83
C LEU A 45 -1.56 -17.94 -13.83
N ALA A 46 -2.55 -17.68 -14.68
CA ALA A 46 -3.27 -16.41 -14.71
C ALA A 46 -4.01 -16.14 -13.39
N LEU A 47 -4.70 -17.14 -12.84
CA LEU A 47 -5.41 -17.00 -11.58
C LEU A 47 -4.46 -16.78 -10.39
N ASN A 48 -3.38 -17.56 -10.30
CA ASN A 48 -2.38 -17.41 -9.23
C ASN A 48 -1.70 -16.05 -9.27
N SER A 49 -1.29 -15.59 -10.46
CA SER A 49 -0.66 -14.27 -10.62
C SER A 49 -1.60 -13.13 -10.26
N LEU A 50 -2.86 -13.17 -10.71
CA LEU A 50 -3.87 -12.17 -10.34
C LEU A 50 -4.14 -12.15 -8.84
N PHE A 51 -4.27 -13.33 -8.22
CA PHE A 51 -4.48 -13.45 -6.78
C PHE A 51 -3.28 -12.92 -5.99
N LEU A 52 -2.05 -13.25 -6.41
CA LEU A 52 -0.82 -12.79 -5.78
C LEU A 52 -0.68 -11.25 -5.82
N ILE A 53 -0.98 -10.64 -6.97
CA ILE A 53 -0.98 -9.17 -7.11
C ILE A 53 -2.02 -8.55 -6.17
N SER A 54 -3.23 -9.10 -6.16
CA SER A 54 -4.33 -8.60 -5.33
C SER A 54 -4.02 -8.71 -3.83
N SER A 55 -3.49 -9.85 -3.39
CA SER A 55 -3.12 -10.08 -1.98
C SER A 55 -1.96 -9.18 -1.54
N THR A 56 -0.98 -8.93 -2.42
CA THR A 56 0.14 -8.02 -2.14
C THR A 56 -0.35 -6.58 -1.96
N ILE A 57 -1.26 -6.11 -2.83
CA ILE A 57 -1.87 -4.77 -2.70
C ILE A 57 -2.66 -4.66 -1.40
N MET A 58 -3.46 -5.67 -1.07
CA MET A 58 -4.23 -5.72 0.16
C MET A 58 -3.30 -5.65 1.38
N MET A 59 -2.27 -6.50 1.42
CA MET A 59 -1.27 -6.51 2.49
C MET A 59 -0.57 -5.15 2.64
N SER A 60 -0.15 -4.53 1.54
CA SER A 60 0.51 -3.22 1.56
C SER A 60 -0.39 -2.12 2.12
N LYS A 61 -1.69 -2.14 1.77
CA LYS A 61 -2.68 -1.21 2.33
C LYS A 61 -2.89 -1.48 3.82
N THR A 62 -3.17 -2.72 4.20
CA THR A 62 -3.39 -3.09 5.61
C THR A 62 -2.21 -2.68 6.49
N MET A 63 -0.97 -2.87 6.04
CA MET A 63 0.22 -2.43 6.79
C MET A 63 0.31 -0.90 6.92
N ARG A 64 -0.05 -0.15 5.88
CA ARG A 64 -0.09 1.32 5.92
C ARG A 64 -1.18 1.81 6.86
N ASP A 65 -2.37 1.23 6.75
CA ASP A 65 -3.53 1.58 7.57
C ASP A 65 -3.24 1.33 9.05
N GLU A 66 -2.59 0.21 9.39
CA GLU A 66 -2.12 -0.09 10.75
C GLU A 66 -1.12 0.97 11.24
N HIS A 67 -0.12 1.32 10.42
CA HIS A 67 0.87 2.34 10.79
C HIS A 67 0.25 3.72 11.04
N GLU A 68 -0.68 4.14 10.19
CA GLU A 68 -1.41 5.41 10.33
C GLU A 68 -2.31 5.40 11.58
N ALA A 69 -3.03 4.31 11.83
CA ALA A 69 -3.86 4.14 13.02
C ALA A 69 -3.06 4.28 14.32
N GLN A 70 -1.89 3.63 14.40
CA GLN A 70 -0.99 3.74 15.55
C GLN A 70 -0.54 5.20 15.76
N SER A 71 -0.15 5.90 14.69
CA SER A 71 0.26 7.32 14.79
C SER A 71 -0.88 8.22 15.30
N LEU A 72 -2.10 8.01 14.81
CA LEU A 72 -3.28 8.76 15.26
C LEU A 72 -3.60 8.52 16.73
N ILE A 73 -3.52 7.26 17.20
CA ILE A 73 -3.75 6.91 18.61
C ILE A 73 -2.77 7.64 19.52
N HIS A 74 -1.48 7.68 19.16
CA HIS A 74 -0.47 8.41 19.93
C HIS A 74 -0.79 9.91 20.03
N LYS A 75 -1.14 10.56 18.90
CA LYS A 75 -1.50 11.99 18.89
C LYS A 75 -2.74 12.29 19.75
N ILE A 76 -3.75 11.40 19.72
CA ILE A 76 -4.96 11.54 20.54
C ILE A 76 -4.62 11.38 22.03
N SER A 77 -3.78 10.40 22.37
CA SER A 77 -3.32 10.16 23.74
C SER A 77 -2.55 11.35 24.30
N GLU A 78 -1.61 11.92 23.52
CA GLU A 78 -0.88 13.13 23.89
C GLU A 78 -1.82 14.32 24.08
N ALA A 79 -2.77 14.56 23.17
CA ALA A 79 -3.73 15.64 23.28
C ALA A 79 -4.63 15.52 24.54
N LYS A 80 -5.11 14.29 24.84
CA LYS A 80 -5.88 14.01 26.06
C LYS A 80 -5.04 14.23 27.31
N THR A 81 -3.80 13.76 27.31
CA THR A 81 -2.86 13.92 28.42
C THR A 81 -2.57 15.40 28.69
N ASN A 82 -2.27 16.17 27.63
CA ASN A 82 -2.05 17.62 27.72
C ASN A 82 -3.28 18.37 28.24
N LYS A 83 -4.49 17.96 27.85
CA LYS A 83 -5.74 18.57 28.36
C LYS A 83 -5.89 18.35 29.86
N ILE A 84 -5.66 17.13 30.35
CA ILE A 84 -5.74 16.78 31.76
C ILE A 84 -4.70 17.57 32.57
N LEU A 85 -3.45 17.60 32.11
CA LEU A 85 -2.39 18.36 32.77
C LEU A 85 -2.74 19.84 32.92
N LYS A 86 -3.36 20.43 31.90
CA LYS A 86 -3.80 21.83 31.95
C LYS A 86 -4.90 22.06 32.99
N GLU A 87 -5.89 21.18 33.05
CA GLU A 87 -7.01 21.27 34.01
C GLU A 87 -6.57 21.19 35.48
N TYR A 88 -5.47 20.52 35.79
CA TYR A 88 -4.92 20.42 37.16
C TYR A 88 -3.80 21.43 37.49
N THR A 89 -3.32 22.18 36.49
CA THR A 89 -2.26 23.19 36.69
C THR A 89 -2.84 24.60 36.87
N ASP A 90 -4.07 24.85 36.39
CA ASP A 90 -4.86 26.07 36.63
C ASP A 90 -5.64 25.97 37.96
#